data_AF-T2ITV9-F1
#
_entry.id   AF-T2ITV9-F1
#
_cell.length_a   1.000
_cell.length_b   1.000
_cell.length_c   1.000
_cell.angle_alpha   90.00
_cell.angle_beta   90.00
_cell.angle_gamma   90.00
#
_symmetry.space_group_name_H-M   'P 1'
#
loop_
_entity.id
_entity.type
_entity.pdbx_description
1 polymer ?
#
loop_
_entity_poly.entity_id
_entity_poly.type
_entity_poly.pdbx_seq_one_letter_code
_entity_poly.pdbx_strand_id
1 'polypeptide(L)'
;MSSSSPYPSNWKELSLELKKKANWTCQKCGRKCIEPGQKVPEDWTVSKRMAYTLQTHHWDRDPSNSSEDNLICVCTGCHLDLHRGYRGRLSNVSEGQLSLFP
;
A
#
# COMPACT_ATOMS: atom_id res chain seq x y z
N MET A 1 22.10 -17.83 11.85
CA MET A 1 20.98 -17.51 10.95
C MET A 1 20.70 -16.02 11.10
N SER A 2 21.31 -15.17 10.27
CA SER A 2 21.12 -13.72 10.39
C SER A 2 19.86 -13.32 9.62
N SER A 3 18.79 -13.05 10.35
CA SER A 3 17.53 -12.51 9.83
C SER A 3 17.74 -11.04 9.41
N SER A 4 18.45 -10.82 8.31
CA SER A 4 18.58 -9.49 7.73
C SER A 4 17.31 -9.23 6.92
N SER A 5 16.56 -8.21 7.33
CA SER A 5 15.46 -7.66 6.54
C SER A 5 15.97 -7.38 5.11
N PRO A 6 15.22 -7.73 4.04
CA PRO A 6 15.61 -7.39 2.68
C PRO A 6 15.58 -5.87 2.44
N TYR A 7 14.89 -5.12 3.31
CA TYR A 7 14.87 -3.67 3.28
C TYR A 7 16.16 -3.05 3.81
N PRO A 8 16.57 -1.89 3.27
CA PRO A 8 17.71 -1.15 3.79
C PRO A 8 17.44 -0.68 5.22
N SER A 9 18.51 -0.46 6.00
CA SER A 9 18.41 -0.04 7.40
C SER A 9 17.69 1.30 7.60
N ASN A 10 17.73 2.17 6.60
CA ASN A 10 17.07 3.49 6.56
C ASN A 10 15.69 3.48 5.88
N TRP A 11 15.03 2.32 5.75
CA TRP A 11 13.74 2.21 5.06
C TRP A 11 12.67 3.16 5.60
N LYS A 12 12.65 3.41 6.92
CA LYS A 12 11.66 4.31 7.55
C LYS A 12 11.84 5.74 7.08
N GLU A 13 13.08 6.21 7.03
CA GLU A 13 13.46 7.54 6.58
C GLU A 13 13.16 7.71 5.09
N LEU A 14 13.58 6.75 4.27
CA LEU A 14 13.32 6.74 2.82
C LEU A 14 11.81 6.78 2.53
N SER A 15 11.03 5.90 3.17
CA SER A 15 9.57 5.87 3.00
C SER A 15 8.92 7.19 3.41
N LEU A 16 9.40 7.83 4.48
CA LEU A 16 8.90 9.13 4.93
C LEU A 16 9.25 10.24 3.93
N GLU A 17 10.47 10.28 3.41
CA GLU A 17 10.92 11.26 2.40
C GLU A 17 10.11 11.15 1.12
N LEU A 18 9.84 9.94 0.64
CA LEU A 18 8.99 9.72 -0.54
C LEU A 18 7.56 10.22 -0.31
N LYS A 19 6.98 9.96 0.87
CA LYS A 19 5.63 10.45 1.22
C LYS A 19 5.58 11.97 1.32
N LYS A 20 6.65 12.60 1.83
CA LYS A 20 6.83 14.06 1.82
C LYS A 20 6.90 14.62 0.40
N LYS A 21 7.75 14.04 -0.46
CA LYS A 21 7.88 14.40 -1.88
C LYS A 21 6.53 14.29 -2.62
N ALA A 22 5.75 13.25 -2.30
CA ALA A 22 4.41 13.05 -2.85
C ALA A 22 3.33 13.95 -2.21
N ASN A 23 3.68 14.83 -1.25
CA ASN A 23 2.74 15.65 -0.48
C ASN A 23 1.55 14.83 0.03
N TRP A 24 1.82 13.65 0.60
CA TRP A 24 0.79 12.71 1.06
C TRP A 24 -0.30 12.39 0.03
N THR A 25 0.02 12.43 -1.26
CA THR A 25 -0.94 12.20 -2.34
C THR A 25 -0.61 10.89 -3.03
N CYS A 26 -1.62 10.04 -3.22
CA CYS A 26 -1.49 8.79 -3.94
C CYS A 26 -1.05 9.07 -5.39
N GLN A 27 0.11 8.54 -5.78
CA GLN A 27 0.67 8.75 -7.12
C GLN A 27 -0.05 7.93 -8.21
N LYS A 28 -0.91 6.96 -7.83
CA LYS A 28 -1.75 6.19 -8.78
C LYS A 28 -3.12 6.82 -9.04
N CYS A 29 -3.80 7.33 -8.01
CA CYS A 29 -5.19 7.81 -8.14
C CYS A 29 -5.42 9.26 -7.73
N GLY A 30 -4.38 9.99 -7.30
CA GLY A 30 -4.47 11.40 -6.91
C GLY A 30 -5.14 11.67 -5.56
N ARG A 31 -5.55 10.64 -4.81
CA ARG A 31 -6.19 10.82 -3.49
C ARG A 31 -5.22 11.43 -2.48
N LYS A 32 -5.63 12.51 -1.80
CA LYS A 32 -4.95 13.04 -0.61
C LYS A 32 -5.16 12.10 0.58
N CYS A 33 -4.07 11.60 1.13
CA CYS A 33 -4.01 10.74 2.30
C CYS A 33 -3.69 11.55 3.56
N ILE A 34 -3.84 10.90 4.72
CA ILE A 34 -3.59 11.50 6.03
C ILE A 34 -2.08 11.66 6.25
N GLU A 35 -1.67 12.86 6.64
CA GLU A 35 -0.31 13.18 7.09
C GLU A 35 -0.11 12.87 8.59
N PRO A 36 1.09 12.45 9.04
CA PRO A 36 1.40 12.34 10.46
C PRO A 36 1.05 13.62 11.24
N GLY A 37 0.26 13.48 12.30
CA GLY A 37 -0.17 14.60 13.14
C GLY A 37 -1.38 15.38 12.60
N GLN A 38 -1.87 15.07 11.40
CA GLN A 38 -3.08 15.69 10.87
C GLN A 38 -4.30 15.32 11.72
N LYS A 39 -5.09 16.33 12.12
CA LYS A 39 -6.39 16.10 12.74
C LYS A 39 -7.34 15.47 11.72
N VAL A 40 -7.84 14.28 12.05
CA VAL A 40 -8.87 13.59 11.27
C VAL A 40 -10.23 13.84 11.89
N PRO A 41 -11.31 13.86 11.10
CA PRO A 41 -12.66 14.01 11.64
C PRO A 41 -13.00 12.90 12.65
N GLU A 42 -13.68 13.27 13.74
CA GLU A 42 -14.00 12.35 14.84
C GLU A 42 -14.95 11.22 14.43
N ASP A 43 -15.79 11.46 13.42
CA ASP A 43 -16.72 10.48 12.84
C ASP A 43 -16.01 9.40 12.00
N TRP A 44 -14.72 9.55 11.72
CA TRP A 44 -14.00 8.55 10.92
C TRP A 44 -13.75 7.29 11.72
N THR A 45 -14.31 6.19 11.24
CA THR A 45 -13.98 4.84 11.73
C THR A 45 -12.50 4.52 11.51
N VAL A 46 -11.99 3.53 12.26
CA VAL A 46 -10.63 2.99 12.08
C VAL A 46 -10.40 2.59 10.62
N SER A 47 -11.35 1.86 10.02
CA SER A 47 -11.26 1.39 8.63
C SER A 47 -11.17 2.55 7.64
N LYS A 48 -11.92 3.63 7.87
CA LYS A 48 -11.84 4.84 7.04
C LYS A 48 -10.46 5.49 7.16
N ARG A 49 -9.90 5.62 8.37
CA ARG A 49 -8.52 6.12 8.54
C ARG A 49 -7.47 5.24 7.83
N MET A 50 -7.60 3.92 7.93
CA MET A 50 -6.71 2.98 7.25
C MET A 50 -6.80 3.10 5.73
N ALA A 51 -7.99 3.31 5.17
CA ALA A 51 -8.16 3.51 3.72
C ALA A 51 -7.48 4.79 3.19
N TYR A 52 -7.24 5.76 4.07
CA TYR A 52 -6.55 7.03 3.76
C TYR A 52 -5.10 7.07 4.26
N THR A 53 -4.52 5.94 4.66
CA THR A 53 -3.08 5.85 4.94
C THR A 53 -2.30 5.71 3.63
N LEU A 54 -1.20 6.47 3.51
CA LEU A 54 -0.28 6.38 2.37
C LEU A 54 0.81 5.35 2.65
N GLN A 55 0.98 4.42 1.73
CA GLN A 55 1.96 3.33 1.79
C GLN A 55 2.98 3.48 0.66
N THR A 56 4.20 3.01 0.88
CA THR A 56 5.22 2.89 -0.17
C THR A 56 5.19 1.47 -0.71
N HIS A 57 5.17 1.31 -2.03
CA HIS A 57 5.13 0.04 -2.75
C HIS A 57 6.31 -0.03 -3.72
N HIS A 58 6.87 -1.22 -3.93
CA HIS A 58 7.91 -1.49 -4.92
C HIS A 58 7.25 -1.84 -6.26
N TRP A 59 7.59 -1.15 -7.35
CA TRP A 59 7.02 -1.41 -8.67
C TRP A 59 7.26 -2.84 -9.13
N ASP A 60 8.49 -3.33 -8.97
CA ASP A 60 8.89 -4.72 -9.28
C ASP A 60 8.42 -5.74 -8.23
N ARG A 61 8.06 -5.30 -7.03
CA ARG A 61 7.71 -6.09 -5.82
C ARG A 61 8.90 -6.83 -5.20
N ASP A 62 10.12 -6.47 -5.57
CA ASP A 62 11.33 -6.95 -4.92
C ASP A 62 11.66 -6.03 -3.72
N PRO A 63 11.48 -6.50 -2.47
CA PRO A 63 11.78 -5.68 -1.30
C PRO A 63 13.27 -5.35 -1.13
N SER A 64 14.16 -6.00 -1.89
CA SER A 64 15.59 -5.67 -1.92
C SER A 64 15.94 -4.51 -2.87
N ASN A 65 15.05 -4.17 -3.81
CA ASN A 65 15.25 -3.07 -4.75
C ASN A 65 14.62 -1.76 -4.24
N SER A 66 15.26 -1.11 -3.28
CA SER A 66 14.77 0.16 -2.71
C SER A 66 15.22 1.41 -3.49
N SER A 67 15.51 1.30 -4.79
CA SER A 67 15.81 2.46 -5.62
C SER A 67 14.59 3.38 -5.72
N GLU A 68 14.79 4.70 -5.67
CA GLU A 68 13.70 5.69 -5.63
C GLU A 68 12.76 5.58 -6.84
N ASP A 69 13.29 5.29 -8.03
CA ASP A 69 12.52 5.07 -9.26
C ASP A 69 11.68 3.78 -9.25
N ASN A 70 12.05 2.80 -8.42
CA ASN A 70 11.27 1.58 -8.19
C ASN A 70 10.22 1.76 -7.08
N LEU A 71 10.18 2.88 -6.38
CA LEU A 71 9.25 3.11 -5.27
C LEU A 71 8.10 4.03 -5.68
N ILE A 72 6.88 3.69 -5.24
CA ILE A 72 5.70 4.50 -5.45
C ILE A 72 4.89 4.65 -4.16
N CYS A 73 4.40 5.86 -3.90
CA CYS A 73 3.50 6.16 -2.79
C CYS A 73 2.04 6.03 -3.23
N VAL A 74 1.30 5.11 -2.61
CA VAL A 74 -0.08 4.76 -2.96
C VAL A 74 -0.98 4.63 -1.73
N CYS A 75 -2.26 4.97 -1.86
CA CYS A 75 -3.23 4.72 -0.79
C CYS A 75 -3.44 3.21 -0.59
N THR A 76 -3.96 2.80 0.58
CA THR A 76 -4.20 1.38 0.91
C THR A 76 -4.97 0.62 -0.17
N GLY A 77 -5.98 1.23 -0.80
CA GLY A 77 -6.71 0.59 -1.90
C GLY A 77 -5.83 0.33 -3.12
N CYS A 78 -5.11 1.35 -3.58
CA CYS A 78 -4.18 1.23 -4.71
C CYS A 78 -3.00 0.31 -4.41
N HIS A 79 -2.52 0.29 -3.17
CA HIS A 79 -1.51 -0.65 -2.71
C HIS A 79 -1.99 -2.10 -2.88
N LEU A 80 -3.20 -2.40 -2.43
CA LEU A 80 -3.81 -3.72 -2.61
C LEU A 80 -4.04 -4.07 -4.08
N ASP A 81 -4.45 -3.10 -4.91
CA ASP A 81 -4.60 -3.31 -6.35
C ASP A 81 -3.28 -3.71 -7.03
N LEU A 82 -2.17 -3.06 -6.65
CA LEU A 82 -0.84 -3.38 -7.18
C LEU A 82 -0.39 -4.79 -6.80
N HIS A 83 -0.72 -5.25 -5.58
CA HIS A 83 -0.53 -6.64 -5.18
C HIS A 83 -1.43 -7.62 -5.96
N ARG A 84 -2.65 -7.21 -6.31
CA ARG A 84 -3.62 -8.04 -7.05
C ARG A 84 -3.27 -8.22 -8.54
N GLY A 85 -2.62 -7.23 -9.17
CA GLY A 85 -2.39 -7.17 -10.62
C GLY A 85 -1.63 -8.33 -11.29
N TYR A 86 -1.09 -9.29 -10.52
CA TYR A 86 -0.43 -10.50 -11.07
C TYR A 86 -1.23 -11.79 -10.86
N ARG A 87 -2.17 -11.84 -9.91
CA ARG A 87 -3.14 -12.93 -9.81
C ARG A 87 -4.39 -12.59 -10.61
N GLY A 88 -4.21 -12.45 -11.93
CA GLY A 88 -5.36 -12.51 -12.82
C GLY A 88 -6.21 -13.72 -12.41
N ARG A 89 -7.48 -13.47 -12.06
CA ARG A 89 -8.52 -14.50 -12.03
C ARG A 89 -8.45 -15.59 -10.93
N LEU A 90 -7.91 -15.31 -9.74
CA LEU A 90 -8.12 -16.20 -8.58
C LEU A 90 -8.81 -15.43 -7.45
N SER A 91 -10.13 -15.29 -7.57
CA SER A 91 -10.97 -15.18 -6.38
C SER A 91 -10.67 -16.38 -5.47
N ASN A 92 -10.71 -16.18 -4.16
CA ASN A 92 -10.65 -17.27 -3.15
C ASN A 92 -11.90 -18.16 -3.18
N VAL A 93 -12.62 -18.17 -4.30
CA VAL A 93 -13.90 -18.81 -4.54
C VAL A 93 -13.55 -20.06 -5.33
N SER A 94 -13.56 -21.21 -4.66
CA SER A 94 -13.55 -22.51 -5.33
C SER A 94 -14.83 -22.66 -6.15
N GLU A 95 -14.82 -23.50 -7.20
CA GLU A 95 -15.95 -23.68 -8.14
C GLU A 95 -17.28 -24.12 -7.49
N GLY A 96 -17.32 -24.41 -6.18
CA GLY A 96 -18.54 -24.73 -5.42
C GLY A 96 -19.04 -23.62 -4.48
N GLN A 97 -18.32 -22.51 -4.31
CA GLN A 97 -18.70 -21.45 -3.35
C GLN A 97 -19.75 -20.47 -3.91
N LEU A 98 -20.14 -20.61 -5.19
CA LEU A 98 -21.17 -19.78 -5.85
C LEU A 98 -22.51 -20.51 -6.08
N SER A 99 -22.65 -21.77 -5.68
CA SER A 99 -23.94 -22.47 -5.76
C SER A 99 -24.84 -22.02 -4.60
N LEU A 100 -25.87 -21.23 -4.91
CA LEU A 100 -26.89 -20.81 -3.93
C LEU A 100 -28.01 -21.83 -3.71
N PHE A 101 -27.96 -22.99 -4.36
CA PHE A 101 -28.96 -24.04 -4.23
C PHE A 101 -28.31 -25.44 -4.30
N PRO A 102 -28.83 -26.43 -3.54
CA PRO A 102 -28.33 -27.81 -3.54
C PRO A 102 -28.59 -28.54 -4.86
#